data_AF-A0A952BUY9-F1
#
_entry.id   AF-A0A952BUY9-F1
#
_cell.length_a   1.000
_cell.length_b   1.000
_cell.length_c   1.000
_cell.angle_alpha   90.00
_cell.angle_beta   90.00
_cell.angle_gamma   90.00
#
_symmetry.space_group_name_H-M   'P 1'
#
loop_
_entity.id
_entity.type
_entity.pdbx_description
1 polymer ?
#
loop_
_entity_poly.entity_id
_entity_poly.type
_entity_poly.pdbx_seq_one_letter_code
_entity_poly.pdbx_strand_id
1 'polypeptide(L)' 'MKQLCPICNRDVDKELFDYHFQTEEHLLNKIRERYPAWVESPQKVLWFYRRFVLEVSQ' A
#
# COMPACT_ATOMS: atom_id res chain seq x y z
N MET A 1 14.96 -14.08 6.26
CA MET A 1 14.88 -12.88 7.14
C MET A 1 13.67 -12.07 6.69
N LYS A 2 12.90 -11.51 7.63
CA LYS A 2 11.74 -10.67 7.31
C LYS A 2 12.06 -9.18 7.47
N GLN A 3 11.32 -8.33 6.74
CA GLN A 3 11.38 -6.88 6.80
C GLN A 3 9.96 -6.32 6.80
N LEU A 4 9.72 -5.29 7.61
CA LEU A 4 8.44 -4.62 7.69
C LEU A 4 8.19 -3.77 6.43
N CYS A 5 7.06 -3.98 5.74
CA CYS A 5 6.63 -3.13 4.64
C CYS A 5 6.08 -1.79 5.18
N PRO A 6 6.57 -0.62 4.72
CA PRO A 6 6.12 0.67 5.21
C PRO A 6 4.72 1.07 4.70
N ILE A 7 4.19 0.37 3.68
CA ILE A 7 2.88 0.65 3.11
C ILE A 7 1.79 -0.12 3.87
N CYS A 8 1.89 -1.45 3.95
CA CYS A 8 0.87 -2.30 4.58
C CYS A 8 1.14 -2.67 6.05
N ASN A 9 2.32 -2.34 6.59
CA ASN A 9 2.76 -2.69 7.95
C ASN A 9 2.76 -4.22 8.23
N ARG A 10 2.99 -5.05 7.22
CA ARG A 10 3.16 -6.50 7.37
C ARG A 10 4.63 -6.90 7.27
N ASP A 11 5.00 -7.97 7.96
CA ASP A 11 6.32 -8.60 7.81
C ASP A 11 6.38 -9.38 6.49
N VAL A 12 7.38 -9.08 5.68
CA VAL A 12 7.58 -9.69 4.35
C VAL A 12 8.95 -10.32 4.27
N ASP A 13 9.06 -11.49 3.66
CA ASP A 13 10.35 -12.09 3.40
C ASP A 13 11.21 -11.19 2.51
N LYS A 14 12.47 -10.98 2.88
CA LYS A 14 13.38 -10.06 2.18
C LYS A 14 13.51 -10.36 0.68
N GLU A 15 13.49 -11.64 0.30
CA GLU A 15 13.58 -12.08 -1.10
C GLU A 15 12.37 -11.66 -1.94
N LEU A 16 11.22 -11.43 -1.29
CA LEU A 16 9.98 -11.01 -1.94
C LEU A 16 9.66 -9.53 -1.68
N PHE A 17 10.52 -8.82 -0.95
CA PHE A 17 10.22 -7.46 -0.50
C PHE A 17 10.01 -6.50 -1.68
N ASP A 18 10.87 -6.55 -2.69
CA ASP A 18 10.78 -5.65 -3.85
C ASP A 18 9.48 -5.88 -4.63
N TYR A 19 9.15 -7.15 -4.89
CA TYR A 19 7.90 -7.51 -5.57
C TYR A 19 6.67 -7.07 -4.76
N HIS A 20 6.68 -7.33 -3.45
CA HIS A 20 5.62 -6.88 -2.55
C HIS A 20 5.49 -5.36 -2.58
N PHE A 21 6.59 -4.63 -2.38
CA PHE A 21 6.59 -3.18 -2.33
C PHE A 21 6.06 -2.56 -3.64
N GLN A 22 6.49 -3.06 -4.80
CA GLN A 22 5.98 -2.61 -6.10
C GLN A 22 4.47 -2.88 -6.26
N THR A 23 3.99 -4.01 -5.76
CA THR A 23 2.56 -4.35 -5.79
C THR A 23 1.76 -3.38 -4.92
N GLU A 24 2.25 -3.09 -3.71
CA GLU A 24 1.66 -2.12 -2.80
C GLU A 24 1.63 -0.71 -3.40
N GLU A 25 2.73 -0.25 -4.00
CA GLU A 25 2.79 1.04 -4.69
C GLU A 25 1.84 1.12 -5.87
N HIS A 26 1.71 0.04 -6.65
CA HIS A 26 0.75 -0.03 -7.74
C HIS A 26 -0.68 0.19 -7.25
N LEU A 27 -1.06 -0.42 -6.13
CA LEU A 27 -2.38 -0.23 -5.52
C LEU A 27 -2.59 1.21 -5.05
N LEU A 28 -1.59 1.84 -4.43
CA LEU A 28 -1.67 3.26 -4.05
C LEU A 28 -1.83 4.16 -5.29
N ASN A 29 -1.15 3.85 -6.40
CA ASN A 29 -1.32 4.58 -7.66
C ASN A 29 -2.73 4.45 -8.22
N LYS A 30 -3.33 3.25 -8.17
CA LYS A 30 -4.73 3.05 -8.56
C LYS A 30 -5.71 3.86 -7.73
N ILE A 31 -5.44 4.00 -6.43
CA ILE A 31 -6.25 4.87 -5.56
C ILE A 31 -6.10 6.35 -5.97
N ARG A 32 -4.87 6.81 -6.27
CA ARG A 32 -4.63 8.19 -6.74
C ARG A 32 -5.31 8.48 -8.08
N GLU A 33 -5.24 7.55 -9.04
CA GLU A 33 -5.96 7.64 -10.31
C GLU A 33 -7.47 7.74 -10.11
N ARG A 34 -8.01 6.97 -9.16
CA ARG A 34 -9.44 6.96 -8.83
C ARG A 34 -9.89 8.22 -8.10
N TYR A 35 -9.02 8.81 -7.28
CA TYR A 35 -9.28 10.02 -6.49
C TYR A 35 -8.21 11.09 -6.75
N PRO A 36 -8.27 11.79 -7.91
CA PRO A 36 -7.23 12.76 -8.28
C PRO A 36 -7.04 13.89 -7.27
N ALA A 37 -8.10 14.25 -6.53
CA ALA A 37 -8.03 15.24 -5.45
C ALA A 37 -7.11 14.82 -4.28
N TRP A 38 -6.66 13.58 -4.23
CA TRP A 38 -5.79 13.04 -3.18
C TRP A 38 -4.34 12.85 -3.62
N VAL A 39 -3.97 13.24 -4.85
CA VAL A 39 -2.60 13.12 -5.38
C VAL A 39 -1.60 13.80 -4.43
N GLU A 40 -1.92 15.00 -3.96
CA GLU A 40 -1.11 15.78 -3.01
C GLU A 40 -1.32 15.38 -1.54
N SER A 41 -2.03 14.29 -1.27
CA SER A 41 -2.34 13.83 0.09
C SER A 41 -2.00 12.35 0.30
N PRO A 42 -0.71 11.98 0.36
CA PRO A 42 -0.27 10.61 0.57
C PRO A 42 -0.89 9.94 1.80
N GLN A 43 -1.17 10.71 2.85
CA GLN A 43 -1.76 10.21 4.10
C GLN A 43 -3.20 9.74 3.89
N LYS A 44 -3.99 10.44 3.07
CA LYS A 44 -5.37 10.04 2.74
C LYS A 44 -5.39 8.75 1.94
N VAL A 45 -4.46 8.63 0.98
CA VAL A 45 -4.30 7.43 0.14
C VAL A 45 -3.92 6.23 1.00
N LEU A 46 -2.92 6.37 1.88
CA LEU A 46 -2.49 5.31 2.80
C LEU A 46 -3.58 4.92 3.80
N TRP A 47 -4.30 5.90 4.35
CA TRP A 47 -5.42 5.64 5.27
C TRP A 47 -6.52 4.83 4.58
N PHE A 48 -6.93 5.25 3.38
CA PHE A 48 -7.96 4.55 2.61
C PHE A 48 -7.50 3.12 2.26
N TYR A 49 -6.27 2.97 1.77
CA TYR A 49 -5.69 1.69 1.44
C TYR A 49 -5.71 0.71 2.63
N ARG A 50 -5.18 1.14 3.78
CA ARG A 50 -5.12 0.30 4.97
C ARG A 50 -6.50 -0.05 5.49
N ARG A 51 -7.43 0.91 5.50
CA ARG A 51 -8.75 0.75 6.12
C ARG A 51 -9.75 -0.03 5.27
N PHE A 52 -9.69 0.12 3.94
CA PHE A 52 -10.74 -0.42 3.06
C PHE A 52 -10.25 -1.45 2.05
N VAL A 53 -8.96 -1.45 1.71
CA VAL A 53 -8.41 -2.45 0.77
C VAL A 53 -7.84 -3.64 1.55
N LEU A 54 -7.04 -3.39 2.58
CA LEU A 54 -6.42 -4.47 3.35
C LEU A 54 -7.39 -5.17 4.31
N GLU A 55 -8.28 -4.44 4.99
CA GLU A 55 -9.23 -5.03 5.96
C GLU A 55 -10.38 -5.81 5.30
N VAL A 56 -10.77 -5.45 4.08
CA VAL A 56 -11.84 -6.16 3.34
C VAL A 56 -11.32 -7.46 2.69
N SER A 57 -10.00 -7.61 2.56
CA SER A 57 -9.36 -8.75 1.91
C SER A 57 -8.90 -9.84 2.89
N GLN A 58 -9.30 -9.76 4.17
CA GLN A 58 -9.02 -10.74 5.22
C GLN A 58 -10.30 -11.46 5.63
#